data_AF-A0A7Y9NCQ9-F1
#
_entry.id   AF-A0A7Y9NCQ9-F1
#
_cell.length_a   1.000
_cell.length_b   1.000
_cell.length_c   1.000
_cell.angle_alpha   90.00
_cell.angle_beta   90.00
_cell.angle_gamma   90.00
#
_symmetry.space_group_name_H-M   'P 1'
#
loop_
_entity.id
_entity.type
_entity.pdbx_description
1 polymer ?
#
loop_
_entity_poly.entity_id
_entity_poly.type
_entity_poly.pdbx_seq_one_letter_code
_entity_poly.pdbx_strand_id
1 'polypeptide(L)'
;MVIYRGAGFLTLLTPIATLLLLMWLWPDPAVAKGNTSLAQLLIGFGIGAAINVVLGMVLNRGPRAEGEPARHHFFYLPMQWPSLAIVVACAAVALLR
;
A
#
# COMPACT_ATOMS: atom_id res chain seq x y z
N MET A 1 15.85 13.64 -15.17
CA MET A 1 15.00 13.04 -14.12
C MET A 1 13.81 12.37 -14.78
N VAL A 2 13.89 11.06 -15.04
CA VAL A 2 12.70 10.30 -15.45
C VAL A 2 11.95 9.98 -14.16
N ILE A 3 10.90 10.74 -13.88
CA ILE A 3 9.90 10.33 -12.89
C ILE A 3 9.24 9.09 -13.51
N TYR A 4 9.73 7.90 -13.15
CA TYR A 4 9.21 6.64 -13.67
C TYR A 4 7.77 6.45 -13.15
N ARG A 5 6.81 6.76 -14.04
CA ARG A 5 5.36 6.83 -13.78
C ARG A 5 4.74 5.49 -13.34
N GLY A 6 5.44 4.38 -13.51
CA GLY A 6 4.96 3.04 -13.16
C GLY A 6 5.00 2.70 -11.66
N ALA A 7 5.83 3.37 -10.86
CA ALA A 7 5.92 3.06 -9.43
C ALA A 7 4.68 3.49 -8.63
N GLY A 8 4.01 4.57 -9.06
CA GLY A 8 2.72 4.99 -8.50
C GLY A 8 1.59 3.97 -8.70
N PHE A 9 1.72 3.11 -9.71
CA PHE A 9 0.72 2.09 -10.00
C PHE A 9 0.71 0.97 -8.95
N LEU A 10 1.90 0.48 -8.55
CA LEU A 10 2.02 -0.54 -7.50
C LEU A 10 1.58 -0.04 -6.14
N THR A 11 1.67 1.28 -5.89
CA THR A 11 1.21 1.90 -4.66
C THR A 11 -0.29 1.72 -4.45
N LEU A 12 -1.08 1.65 -5.52
CA LEU A 12 -2.52 1.42 -5.47
C LEU A 12 -2.91 -0.03 -5.78
N LEU A 13 -2.15 -0.72 -6.65
CA LEU A 13 -2.45 -2.10 -7.03
C LEU A 13 -2.42 -3.03 -5.82
N THR A 14 -1.42 -2.92 -4.94
CA THR A 14 -1.32 -3.79 -3.75
C THR A 14 -2.51 -3.57 -2.79
N PRO A 15 -2.87 -2.33 -2.39
CA PRO A 15 -4.11 -2.04 -1.66
C PRO A 15 -5.38 -2.62 -2.30
N ILE A 16 -5.56 -2.43 -3.61
CA ILE A 16 -6.74 -2.93 -4.34
C ILE A 16 -6.79 -4.45 -4.31
N ALA A 17 -5.66 -5.11 -4.63
CA ALA A 17 -5.57 -6.56 -4.61
C ALA A 17 -5.84 -7.13 -3.21
N THR A 18 -5.29 -6.50 -2.16
CA THR A 18 -5.54 -6.90 -0.77
C THR A 18 -7.00 -6.71 -0.39
N LEU A 19 -7.64 -5.60 -0.79
CA LEU A 19 -9.07 -5.39 -0.54
C LEU A 19 -9.93 -6.44 -1.24
N LEU A 20 -9.68 -6.73 -2.52
CA LEU A 20 -10.42 -7.73 -3.27
C LEU A 20 -10.26 -9.13 -2.66
N LEU A 21 -9.03 -9.46 -2.23
CA LEU A 21 -8.75 -10.71 -1.53
C LEU A 21 -9.50 -10.78 -0.19
N LEU A 22 -9.54 -9.68 0.57
CA LEU A 22 -10.28 -9.60 1.83
C LEU A 22 -11.79 -9.76 1.60
N MET A 23 -12.35 -9.13 0.58
CA MET A 23 -13.76 -9.27 0.23
C MET A 23 -14.12 -10.71 -0.19
N TRP A 24 -13.19 -11.42 -0.82
CA TRP A 24 -13.40 -12.80 -1.23
C TRP A 24 -13.28 -13.79 -0.06
N LEU A 25 -12.26 -13.64 0.79
CA LEU A 25 -12.00 -14.53 1.92
C LEU A 25 -12.90 -14.26 3.12
N TRP A 26 -13.21 -12.98 3.37
CA TRP A 26 -13.95 -12.53 4.55
C TRP A 26 -14.98 -11.45 4.17
N PRO A 27 -16.04 -11.82 3.43
CA PRO A 27 -17.11 -10.87 3.10
C PRO A 27 -17.81 -10.37 4.37
N ASP A 28 -18.06 -9.06 4.44
CA ASP A 28 -18.72 -8.45 5.59
C ASP A 28 -20.24 -8.66 5.51
N PRO A 29 -20.85 -9.37 6.48
CA PRO A 29 -22.29 -9.65 6.47
C PRO A 29 -23.14 -8.40 6.69
N ALA A 30 -22.56 -7.29 7.16
CA ALA A 30 -23.27 -6.04 7.41
C ALA A 30 -23.59 -5.25 6.12
N VAL A 31 -23.07 -5.67 4.96
CA VAL A 31 -23.29 -5.00 3.68
C VAL A 31 -23.82 -5.96 2.62
N ALA A 32 -24.54 -5.43 1.63
CA ALA A 32 -25.03 -6.23 0.51
C ALA A 32 -23.88 -6.88 -0.28
N LYS A 33 -24.14 -8.04 -0.87
CA LYS A 33 -23.14 -8.80 -1.63
C LYS A 33 -22.56 -7.94 -2.77
N GLY A 34 -21.23 -7.80 -2.78
CA GLY A 34 -20.51 -6.96 -3.74
C GLY A 34 -20.21 -5.55 -3.25
N ASN A 35 -20.83 -5.10 -2.16
CA ASN A 35 -20.46 -3.86 -1.49
C ASN A 35 -19.29 -4.08 -0.53
N THR A 36 -18.59 -3.00 -0.22
CA THR A 36 -17.46 -2.98 0.70
C THR A 36 -17.80 -2.10 1.89
N SER A 37 -17.66 -2.60 3.10
CA SER A 37 -17.80 -1.75 4.29
C SER A 37 -16.57 -0.84 4.45
N LEU A 38 -16.74 0.29 5.16
CA LEU A 38 -15.61 1.16 5.44
C LEU A 38 -14.51 0.42 6.21
N ALA A 39 -14.88 -0.46 7.14
CA ALA A 39 -13.92 -1.25 7.91
C ALA A 39 -13.09 -2.17 6.99
N GLN A 40 -13.73 -2.91 6.09
CA GLN A 40 -13.02 -3.73 5.10
C GLN A 40 -12.13 -2.89 4.19
N LEU A 41 -12.59 -1.72 3.74
CA LEU A 41 -11.80 -0.83 2.91
C LEU A 41 -10.54 -0.37 3.64
N LEU A 42 -10.69 0.13 4.88
CA LEU A 42 -9.56 0.61 5.68
C LEU A 42 -8.56 -0.50 6.00
N ILE A 43 -9.04 -1.71 6.32
CA ILE A 43 -8.18 -2.87 6.58
C ILE A 43 -7.45 -3.29 5.30
N GLY A 44 -8.17 -3.47 4.19
CA GLY A 44 -7.58 -3.90 2.92
C GLY A 44 -6.55 -2.91 2.40
N PHE A 45 -6.88 -1.61 2.41
CA PHE A 45 -5.95 -0.56 1.98
C PHE A 45 -4.79 -0.39 2.94
N GLY A 46 -5.04 -0.42 4.24
CA GLY A 46 -4.01 -0.34 5.27
C GLY A 46 -2.98 -1.48 5.16
N ILE A 47 -3.44 -2.72 5.03
CA ILE A 47 -2.57 -3.89 4.88
C ILE A 47 -1.79 -3.82 3.56
N GLY A 48 -2.47 -3.59 2.43
CA GLY A 48 -1.78 -3.54 1.14
C GLY A 48 -0.77 -2.40 1.04
N ALA A 49 -1.07 -1.25 1.66
CA ALA A 49 -0.14 -0.13 1.74
C ALA A 49 1.04 -0.42 2.69
N ALA A 50 0.81 -1.12 3.81
CA ALA A 50 1.87 -1.54 4.71
C ALA A 50 2.82 -2.55 4.06
N ILE A 51 2.30 -3.49 3.27
CA ILE A 51 3.10 -4.44 2.48
C ILE A 51 4.06 -3.67 1.56
N ASN A 52 3.56 -2.67 0.83
CA ASN A 52 4.39 -1.84 -0.04
C ASN A 52 5.51 -1.12 0.72
N VAL A 53 5.21 -0.52 1.89
CA VAL A 53 6.21 0.15 2.73
C VAL A 53 7.28 -0.84 3.21
N VAL A 54 6.88 -2.01 3.70
CA VAL A 54 7.81 -3.04 4.19
C VAL A 54 8.69 -3.57 3.07
N LEU A 55 8.12 -3.94 1.92
CA LEU A 55 8.89 -4.36 0.74
C LEU A 55 9.83 -3.24 0.28
N GLY A 56 9.34 -2.00 0.29
CA GLY A 56 10.08 -0.76 0.11
C GLY A 56 11.39 -0.71 0.89
N MET A 57 11.24 -0.83 2.21
CA MET A 57 12.33 -0.77 3.17
C MET A 57 13.26 -1.97 3.04
N VAL A 58 12.74 -3.18 2.91
CA VAL A 58 13.54 -4.42 2.89
C VAL A 58 14.33 -4.54 1.59
N LEU A 59 13.69 -4.35 0.44
CA LEU A 59 14.30 -4.52 -0.88
C LEU A 59 15.32 -3.43 -1.21
N ASN A 60 15.23 -2.26 -0.55
CA ASN A 60 16.19 -1.18 -0.69
C ASN A 60 17.04 -0.98 0.57
N ARG A 61 17.11 -1.98 1.46
CA ARG A 61 17.99 -1.96 2.63
C ARG A 61 19.43 -2.26 2.19
N GLY A 62 20.21 -1.22 1.95
CA GLY A 62 21.64 -1.37 1.67
C GLY A 62 22.34 -0.04 1.40
N PRO A 63 23.64 0.08 1.74
CA PRO A 63 24.43 1.24 1.34
C PRO A 63 24.47 1.28 -0.19
N ARG A 64 24.23 2.47 -0.74
CA ARG A 64 24.24 2.72 -2.17
C ARG A 64 25.20 3.87 -2.43
N ALA A 65 26.03 3.74 -3.48
CA ALA A 65 26.89 4.85 -3.88
C ALA A 65 26.02 6.03 -4.35
N GLU A 66 26.54 7.24 -4.18
CA GLU A 66 25.87 8.45 -4.64
C GLU A 66 25.74 8.39 -6.18
N GLY A 67 24.52 8.55 -6.70
CA GLY A 67 24.24 8.48 -8.14
C GLY A 67 23.92 7.09 -8.71
N GLU A 68 24.15 5.98 -7.99
CA GLU A 68 23.66 4.67 -8.42
C GLU A 68 22.12 4.65 -8.42
N PRO A 69 21.44 3.92 -9.31
CA PRO A 69 19.99 3.74 -9.25
C PRO A 69 19.56 2.68 -8.21
N ALA A 70 18.32 2.72 -7.74
CA ALA A 70 17.88 1.84 -6.64
C ALA A 70 17.70 0.42 -7.17
N ARG A 71 18.26 -0.61 -6.52
CA ARG A 71 18.15 -2.00 -7.03
C ARG A 71 16.71 -2.42 -7.32
N HIS A 72 15.76 -1.97 -6.50
CA HIS A 72 14.34 -2.19 -6.70
C HIS A 72 13.61 -0.85 -6.86
N HIS A 73 13.68 -0.30 -8.08
CA HIS A 73 13.14 1.01 -8.45
C HIS A 73 11.67 1.22 -8.05
N PHE A 74 10.83 0.19 -8.20
CA PHE A 74 9.41 0.24 -7.82
C PHE A 74 9.18 0.43 -6.31
N PHE A 75 10.18 0.04 -5.52
CA PHE A 75 10.14 0.01 -4.06
C PHE A 75 10.99 1.13 -3.44
N TYR A 76 11.50 2.06 -4.25
CA TYR A 76 12.39 3.13 -3.79
C TYR A 76 11.71 4.00 -2.73
N LEU A 77 12.42 4.29 -1.63
CA LEU A 77 11.88 4.93 -0.41
C LEU A 77 11.08 6.22 -0.66
N PRO A 78 11.53 7.19 -1.49
CA PRO A 78 10.74 8.35 -1.87
C PRO A 78 9.38 8.04 -2.53
N MET A 79 9.24 6.88 -3.16
CA MET A 79 7.99 6.42 -3.77
C MET A 79 7.09 5.65 -2.78
N GLN A 80 7.57 5.35 -1.58
CA GLN A 80 6.80 4.70 -0.51
C GLN A 80 6.09 5.68 0.42
N TRP A 81 6.43 6.97 0.38
CA TRP A 81 5.75 8.01 1.15
C TRP A 81 4.23 8.05 0.92
N PRO A 82 3.71 7.92 -0.32
CA PRO A 82 2.26 7.85 -0.52
C PRO A 82 1.63 6.60 0.11
N SER A 83 2.32 5.45 0.07
CA SER A 83 1.85 4.24 0.73
C SER A 83 1.83 4.40 2.25
N LEU A 84 2.89 5.00 2.81
CA LEU A 84 2.94 5.31 4.24
C LEU A 84 1.84 6.29 4.65
N ALA A 85 1.56 7.30 3.83
CA ALA A 85 0.46 8.23 4.05
C ALA A 85 -0.90 7.52 4.06
N ILE A 86 -1.13 6.53 3.17
CA ILE A 86 -2.33 5.69 3.19
C ILE A 86 -2.41 4.90 4.50
N VAL A 87 -1.32 4.27 4.95
CA VAL A 87 -1.30 3.56 6.23
C VAL A 87 -1.67 4.48 7.39
N VAL A 88 -1.07 5.67 7.47
CA VAL A 88 -1.35 6.65 8.52
C VAL A 88 -2.80 7.12 8.46
N ALA A 89 -3.33 7.40 7.27
CA ALA A 89 -4.72 7.81 7.10
C ALA A 89 -5.68 6.70 7.53
N CYS A 90 -5.44 5.45 7.12
CA CYS A 90 -6.26 4.31 7.53
C CYS A 90 -6.23 4.10 9.05
N ALA A 91 -5.05 4.20 9.66
CA ALA A 91 -4.90 4.10 11.12
C ALA A 91 -5.61 5.25 11.85
N ALA A 92 -5.46 6.49 11.39
CA ALA A 92 -6.12 7.65 11.99
C ALA A 92 -7.65 7.52 11.93
N VAL A 93 -8.21 7.13 10.77
CA VAL A 93 -9.66 6.93 10.63
C VAL A 93 -10.15 5.79 11.51
N ALA A 94 -9.37 4.71 11.64
CA ALA A 94 -9.73 3.59 12.51
C ALA A 94 -9.70 3.95 14.01
N LEU A 95 -8.79 4.83 14.44
CA LEU A 95 -8.67 5.27 15.84
C LEU A 95 -9.71 6.34 16.24
N LEU A 96 -10.21 7.11 15.27
CA LEU A 96 -11.20 8.18 15.50
C LEU A 96 -12.66 7.70 15.42
N ARG A 97 -12.88 6.42 15.12
CA ARG A 97 -14.18 5.77 15.12
C ARG A 97 -14.35 4.88 16.34
#